data_AF-A0A1F4VZQ8-F1
#
_entry.id   AF-A0A1F4VZQ8-F1
#
_cell.length_a   1.000
_cell.length_b   1.000
_cell.length_c   1.000
_cell.angle_alpha   90.00
_cell.angle_beta   90.00
_cell.angle_gamma   90.00
#
_symmetry.space_group_name_H-M   'P 1'
#
loop_
_entity.id
_entity.type
_entity.pdbx_description
1 polymer ?
#
loop_
_entity_poly.entity_id
_entity_poly.type
_entity_poly.pdbx_seq_one_letter_code
_entity_poly.pdbx_strand_id
1 'polypeptide(L)'
;MKTVSRWSHLEEFGIVLLTGEACSLMYRLLCDLTERGKRIVERCLSVQIASESWNSGATDDPHVASIMLTHEMMLPLAVFALLDAGCREVWITDRAAIGVEPDDAEETVERMKEVYQPRRRFAYHGPYQDRNQHQMSGRVR
;
A
#
# COMPACT_ATOMS: atom_id res chain seq x y z
N MET A 1 -2.88 15.99 -0.53
CA MET A 1 -1.92 15.01 -1.08
C MET A 1 -1.25 14.28 0.07
N LYS A 2 -1.18 12.95 0.00
CA LYS A 2 -0.61 12.10 1.05
C LYS A 2 0.66 11.39 0.56
N THR A 3 1.71 11.32 1.38
CA THR A 3 3.03 10.81 0.94
C THR A 3 3.52 9.64 1.79
N VAL A 4 3.93 8.55 1.12
CA VAL A 4 4.59 7.39 1.74
C VAL A 4 5.98 7.24 1.15
N SER A 5 7.01 7.49 1.97
CA SER A 5 8.42 7.45 1.56
C SER A 5 9.30 6.54 2.44
N ARG A 6 8.74 6.00 3.53
CA ARG A 6 9.43 5.13 4.49
C ARG A 6 8.44 4.18 5.16
N TRP A 7 8.94 3.08 5.70
CA TRP A 7 8.13 2.04 6.34
C TRP A 7 7.24 2.56 7.46
N SER A 8 7.70 3.49 8.30
CA SER A 8 6.88 4.02 9.40
C SER A 8 5.65 4.80 8.93
N HIS A 9 5.59 5.25 7.68
CA HIS A 9 4.35 5.84 7.15
C HIS A 9 3.26 4.79 6.89
N LEU A 10 3.63 3.51 6.76
CA LEU A 10 2.67 2.42 6.58
C LEU A 10 1.97 2.02 7.89
N GLU A 11 2.49 2.44 9.04
CA GLU A 11 1.86 2.23 10.35
C GLU A 11 0.47 2.87 10.41
N GLU A 12 0.28 4.04 9.79
CA GLU A 12 -1.03 4.73 9.70
C GLU A 12 -2.10 3.90 8.94
N PHE A 13 -1.64 2.90 8.17
CA PHE A 13 -2.50 1.98 7.43
C PHE A 13 -2.57 0.60 8.10
N GLY A 14 -2.01 0.46 9.31
CA GLY A 14 -2.03 -0.76 10.09
C GLY A 14 -0.94 -1.77 9.74
N ILE A 15 0.13 -1.36 9.05
CA ILE A 15 1.28 -2.22 8.75
C ILE A 15 2.46 -1.77 9.61
N VAL A 16 2.70 -2.50 10.70
CA VAL A 16 3.62 -2.09 11.77
C VAL A 16 4.93 -2.87 11.67
N LEU A 17 6.01 -2.18 11.34
CA LEU A 17 7.34 -2.78 11.24
C LEU A 17 7.90 -3.10 12.64
N LEU A 18 8.35 -4.34 12.86
CA LEU A 18 8.90 -4.79 14.14
C LEU A 18 10.42 -4.92 14.11
N THR A 19 10.93 -5.94 13.42
CA THR A 19 12.37 -6.27 13.39
C THR A 19 12.74 -7.06 12.14
N GLY A 20 13.99 -6.91 11.66
CA GLY A 20 14.57 -7.77 10.64
C GLY A 20 15.16 -9.07 11.18
N GLU A 21 15.41 -9.14 12.49
CA GLU A 21 16.16 -10.23 13.13
C GLU A 21 15.38 -11.56 13.17
N ALA A 22 14.05 -11.48 13.07
CA ALA A 22 13.19 -12.65 12.94
C ALA A 22 13.40 -13.40 11.62
N CYS A 23 14.02 -12.77 10.61
CA CYS A 23 14.44 -13.45 9.39
C CYS A 23 15.83 -14.06 9.59
N SER A 24 15.94 -15.38 9.61
CA SER A 24 17.25 -16.08 9.67
C SER A 24 18.22 -15.70 8.54
N LEU A 25 17.70 -15.23 7.41
CA LEU A 25 18.48 -14.73 6.26
C LEU A 25 18.71 -13.21 6.27
N MET A 26 18.21 -12.49 7.28
CA MET A 26 18.30 -11.03 7.41
C MET A 26 17.80 -10.22 6.18
N TYR A 27 17.01 -10.84 5.31
CA TYR A 27 16.50 -10.22 4.08
C TYR A 27 15.08 -9.64 4.23
N ARG A 28 14.31 -10.18 5.18
CA ARG A 28 12.90 -9.81 5.40
C ARG A 28 12.73 -9.16 6.75
N LEU A 29 11.71 -8.32 6.81
CA LEU A 29 11.24 -7.60 7.96
C LEU A 29 9.97 -8.28 8.49
N LEU A 30 9.91 -8.53 9.79
CA LEU A 30 8.69 -8.92 10.47
C LEU A 30 7.81 -7.68 10.66
N CYS A 31 6.56 -7.79 10.24
CA CYS A 31 5.54 -6.80 10.48
C CYS A 31 4.34 -7.43 11.20
N ASP A 32 3.79 -6.70 12.16
CA ASP A 32 2.43 -6.94 12.63
C ASP A 32 1.43 -6.15 11.79
N LEU A 33 0.19 -6.64 11.75
CA LEU A 33 -0.88 -6.10 10.95
C LEU A 33 -2.12 -5.90 11.80
N THR A 34 -2.73 -4.72 11.75
CA THR A 34 -4.12 -4.52 12.18
C THR A 34 -5.08 -5.11 11.15
N GLU A 35 -6.39 -5.14 11.44
CA GLU A 35 -7.40 -5.64 10.49
C GLU A 35 -7.37 -4.87 9.15
N ARG A 36 -7.08 -3.57 9.20
CA ARG A 36 -6.89 -2.74 7.99
C ARG A 36 -5.62 -3.13 7.25
N GLY A 37 -4.49 -3.22 7.96
CA GLY A 37 -3.20 -3.58 7.36
C GLY A 37 -3.24 -4.96 6.72
N LYS A 38 -3.86 -5.94 7.38
CA LYS A 38 -4.05 -7.29 6.86
C LYS A 38 -4.77 -7.27 5.52
N ARG A 39 -5.91 -6.59 5.43
CA ARG A 39 -6.68 -6.46 4.19
C ARG A 39 -5.85 -5.84 3.05
N ILE A 40 -5.07 -4.80 3.34
CA ILE A 40 -4.21 -4.14 2.35
C ILE A 40 -3.15 -5.13 1.83
N VAL A 41 -2.45 -5.81 2.73
CA VAL A 41 -1.37 -6.75 2.36
C VAL A 41 -1.94 -7.95 1.59
N GLU A 42 -3.04 -8.54 2.04
CA GLU A 42 -3.72 -9.65 1.38
C GLU A 42 -4.17 -9.28 -0.03
N ARG A 43 -4.73 -8.08 -0.23
CA ARG A 43 -5.10 -7.58 -1.56
C ARG A 43 -3.88 -7.29 -2.43
N CYS A 44 -2.81 -6.76 -1.86
CA CYS A 44 -1.57 -6.46 -2.58
C CYS A 44 -0.91 -7.72 -3.14
N LEU A 45 -0.87 -8.78 -2.32
CA LEU A 45 -0.21 -10.05 -2.65
C LEU A 45 -1.17 -11.09 -3.25
N SER A 46 -2.48 -10.84 -3.20
CA SER A 46 -3.54 -11.79 -3.56
C SER A 46 -3.48 -13.11 -2.77
N VAL A 47 -3.25 -13.03 -1.46
CA VAL A 47 -3.13 -14.18 -0.55
C VAL A 47 -4.03 -14.01 0.67
N GLN A 48 -4.15 -15.06 1.49
CA GLN A 48 -4.70 -14.98 2.85
C GLN A 48 -3.57 -15.19 3.87
N ILE A 49 -3.51 -14.34 4.89
CA ILE A 49 -2.54 -14.40 5.97
C ILE A 49 -3.17 -15.14 7.14
N ALA A 50 -2.60 -16.30 7.46
CA ALA A 50 -3.08 -17.20 8.51
C ALA A 50 -2.28 -17.11 9.82
N SER A 51 -1.11 -16.46 9.81
CA SER A 51 -0.29 -16.26 11.00
C SER A 51 -0.93 -15.28 11.98
N GLU A 52 -0.86 -15.62 13.26
CA GLU A 52 -1.25 -14.71 14.35
C GLU A 52 -0.29 -13.52 14.46
N SER A 53 -0.72 -12.46 15.14
CA SER A 53 0.13 -11.32 15.44
C SER A 53 1.23 -11.70 16.43
N TRP A 54 2.37 -11.03 16.30
CA TRP A 54 3.51 -11.19 17.21
C TRP A 54 3.30 -10.41 18.51
N ASN A 55 2.77 -9.19 18.41
CA ASN A 55 2.32 -8.39 19.55
C ASN A 55 0.80 -8.17 19.46
N SER A 56 0.17 -7.83 20.59
CA SER A 56 -1.28 -7.59 20.62
C SER A 56 -1.72 -6.27 19.98
N GLY A 57 -0.83 -5.29 19.85
CA GLY A 57 -1.19 -3.92 19.46
C GLY A 57 -1.96 -3.17 20.55
N ALA A 58 -2.59 -2.06 20.17
CA ALA A 58 -3.44 -1.26 21.06
C ALA A 58 -4.83 -1.90 21.20
N THR A 59 -5.53 -1.61 22.30
CA THR A 59 -6.87 -2.19 22.55
C THR A 59 -7.91 -1.77 21.50
N ASP A 60 -7.81 -0.55 21.00
CA ASP A 60 -8.70 0.06 20.01
C ASP A 60 -8.26 -0.18 18.56
N ASP A 61 -7.03 -0.63 18.34
CA ASP A 61 -6.50 -1.04 17.02
C ASP A 61 -5.57 -2.25 17.18
N PRO A 62 -6.14 -3.44 17.50
CA PRO A 62 -5.35 -4.62 17.82
C PRO A 62 -4.65 -5.15 16.57
N HIS A 63 -3.46 -5.69 16.77
CA HIS A 63 -2.77 -6.45 15.74
C HIS A 63 -3.40 -7.85 15.67
N VAL A 64 -3.80 -8.27 14.48
CA VAL A 64 -4.56 -9.52 14.23
C VAL A 64 -3.78 -10.54 13.41
N ALA A 65 -2.66 -10.14 12.81
CA ALA A 65 -1.80 -11.03 12.03
C ALA A 65 -0.36 -10.52 12.01
N SER A 66 0.57 -11.38 11.59
CA SER A 66 1.96 -10.99 11.29
C SER A 66 2.42 -11.55 9.95
N ILE A 67 3.40 -10.91 9.31
CA ILE A 67 3.97 -11.36 8.03
C ILE A 67 5.43 -10.92 7.87
N MET A 68 6.22 -11.71 7.13
CA MET A 68 7.58 -11.35 6.73
C MET A 68 7.58 -10.72 5.32
N LEU A 69 8.04 -9.48 5.18
CA LEU A 69 8.08 -8.73 3.92
C LEU A 69 9.51 -8.31 3.58
N THR A 70 9.86 -8.25 2.29
CA THR A 70 11.16 -7.69 1.88
C THR A 70 11.13 -6.16 1.92
N HIS A 71 12.28 -5.50 1.95
CA HIS A 71 12.34 -4.03 1.91
C HIS A 71 11.67 -3.45 0.66
N GLU A 72 11.74 -4.15 -0.47
CA GLU A 72 11.19 -3.75 -1.77
C GLU A 72 9.65 -3.75 -1.77
N MET A 73 9.01 -4.42 -0.81
CA MET A 73 7.55 -4.43 -0.69
C MET A 73 6.97 -3.10 -0.19
N MET A 74 7.78 -2.17 0.32
CA MET A 74 7.31 -0.87 0.79
C MET A 74 6.50 -0.13 -0.29
N LEU A 75 7.02 -0.08 -1.51
CA LEU A 75 6.41 0.72 -2.58
C LEU A 75 5.10 0.11 -3.11
N PRO A 76 5.00 -1.20 -3.41
CA PRO A 76 3.71 -1.83 -3.71
C PRO A 76 2.67 -1.63 -2.60
N LEU A 77 3.06 -1.81 -1.33
CA LEU A 77 2.16 -1.63 -0.20
C LEU A 77 1.69 -0.19 -0.07
N ALA A 78 2.57 0.78 -0.28
CA ALA A 78 2.22 2.19 -0.29
C ALA A 78 1.16 2.53 -1.35
N VAL A 79 1.30 1.98 -2.56
CA VAL A 79 0.30 2.18 -3.63
C VAL A 79 -1.06 1.61 -3.22
N PHE A 80 -1.11 0.38 -2.71
CA PHE A 80 -2.35 -0.23 -2.27
C PHE A 80 -2.96 0.51 -1.07
N ALA A 81 -2.15 0.90 -0.10
CA ALA A 81 -2.58 1.62 1.09
C ALA A 81 -3.19 2.98 0.75
N LEU A 82 -2.56 3.75 -0.14
CA LEU A 82 -3.05 5.05 -0.59
C LEU A 82 -4.35 4.92 -1.39
N LEU A 83 -4.44 3.97 -2.32
CA LEU A 83 -5.66 3.73 -3.09
C LEU A 83 -6.81 3.22 -2.21
N ASP A 84 -6.54 2.30 -1.27
CA ASP A 84 -7.54 1.78 -0.32
C ASP A 84 -8.02 2.87 0.65
N ALA A 85 -7.16 3.84 0.98
CA ALA A 85 -7.53 5.04 1.75
C ALA A 85 -8.34 6.08 0.97
N GLY A 86 -8.66 5.83 -0.31
CA GLY A 86 -9.50 6.70 -1.12
C GLY A 86 -8.74 7.75 -1.95
N CYS A 87 -7.41 7.67 -2.06
CA CYS A 87 -6.70 8.48 -3.04
C CYS A 87 -7.17 8.12 -4.45
N ARG A 88 -7.57 9.12 -5.23
CA ARG A 88 -8.06 8.93 -6.61
C ARG A 88 -6.97 8.43 -7.55
N GLU A 89 -5.73 8.83 -7.28
CA GLU A 89 -4.56 8.33 -7.98
C GLU A 89 -3.32 8.30 -7.06
N VAL A 90 -2.35 7.49 -7.43
CA VAL A 90 -1.04 7.39 -6.77
C VAL A 90 0.07 7.53 -7.80
N TRP A 91 1.03 8.40 -7.49
CA TRP A 91 2.23 8.64 -8.27
C TRP A 91 3.42 7.95 -7.61
N ILE A 92 4.17 7.18 -8.39
CA ILE A 92 5.48 6.70 -7.98
C ILE A 92 6.53 7.68 -8.49
N THR A 93 7.34 8.18 -7.56
CA THR A 93 8.52 9.01 -7.82
C THR A 93 9.78 8.21 -7.48
N ASP A 94 10.95 8.83 -7.63
CA ASP A 94 12.22 8.23 -7.19
C ASP A 94 12.34 8.04 -5.67
N ARG A 95 11.50 8.73 -4.89
CA ARG A 95 11.65 8.81 -3.44
C ARG A 95 10.44 8.33 -2.66
N ALA A 96 9.27 8.25 -3.29
CA ALA A 96 8.01 8.07 -2.60
C ALA A 96 6.87 7.60 -3.51
N ALA A 97 5.83 7.05 -2.89
CA ALA A 97 4.48 7.04 -3.42
C ALA A 97 3.70 8.26 -2.91
N ILE A 98 3.01 8.96 -3.81
CA ILE A 98 2.25 10.18 -3.51
C ILE A 98 0.79 9.95 -3.94
N GLY A 99 -0.12 9.92 -2.98
CA GLY A 99 -1.54 9.85 -3.20
C GLY A 99 -2.14 11.24 -3.42
N VAL A 100 -2.91 11.37 -4.48
CA VAL A 100 -3.78 12.53 -4.71
C VAL A 100 -5.12 12.24 -4.07
N GLU A 101 -5.52 13.07 -3.13
CA GLU A 101 -6.77 12.95 -2.40
C GLU A 101 -7.92 13.54 -3.23
N PRO A 102 -9.18 13.12 -2.99
CA PRO A 102 -10.34 13.62 -3.73
C PRO A 102 -10.49 15.15 -3.66
N ASP A 103 -10.13 15.75 -2.53
CA ASP A 103 -10.29 17.18 -2.26
C ASP A 103 -9.06 18.03 -2.65
N ASP A 104 -8.01 17.40 -3.22
CA ASP A 104 -6.86 18.13 -3.74
C ASP A 104 -7.25 18.95 -4.99
N ALA A 105 -7.08 20.27 -4.93
CA ALA A 105 -7.39 21.17 -6.03
C ALA A 105 -6.57 20.85 -7.30
N GLU A 106 -7.22 20.76 -8.46
CA GLU A 106 -6.57 20.36 -9.73
C GLU A 106 -5.36 21.22 -10.09
N GLU A 107 -5.44 22.53 -9.89
CA GLU A 107 -4.32 23.44 -10.14
C GLU A 107 -3.09 23.08 -9.28
N THR A 108 -3.32 22.69 -8.02
CA THR A 108 -2.24 22.24 -7.14
C THR A 108 -1.67 20.92 -7.60
N VAL A 109 -2.52 19.99 -8.03
CA VAL A 109 -2.11 18.68 -8.56
C VAL A 109 -1.24 18.85 -9.81
N GLU A 110 -1.66 19.66 -10.77
CA GLU A 110 -0.87 19.91 -12.00
C GLU A 110 0.50 20.54 -11.68
N ARG A 111 0.53 21.56 -10.80
CA ARG A 111 1.80 22.16 -10.37
C ARG A 111 2.71 21.14 -9.68
N MET A 112 2.14 20.25 -8.89
CA MET A 112 2.90 19.23 -8.16
C MET A 112 3.46 18.13 -9.07
N LYS A 113 2.87 17.87 -10.24
CA LYS A 113 3.45 16.93 -11.21
C LYS A 113 4.81 17.39 -11.72
N GLU A 114 5.00 18.69 -11.92
CA GLU A 114 6.29 19.26 -12.35
C GLU A 114 7.36 19.10 -11.26
N VAL A 115 6.97 19.27 -9.99
CA VAL A 115 7.86 19.15 -8.83
C VAL A 115 8.25 17.70 -8.57
N TYR A 116 7.27 16.79 -8.56
CA TYR A 116 7.49 15.40 -8.17
C TYR A 116 7.95 14.48 -9.30
N GLN A 117 7.72 14.88 -10.56
CA GLN A 117 8.09 14.13 -11.76
C GLN A 117 7.69 12.64 -11.69
N PRO A 118 6.38 12.31 -11.66
CA PRO A 118 5.89 10.94 -11.57
C PRO A 118 6.47 10.04 -12.66
N ARG A 119 7.10 8.93 -12.27
CA ARG A 119 7.60 7.89 -13.20
C ARG A 119 6.50 6.91 -13.58
N ARG A 120 5.59 6.63 -12.65
CA ARG A 120 4.42 5.76 -12.87
C ARG A 120 3.21 6.35 -12.15
N ARG A 121 2.03 6.08 -12.70
CA ARG A 121 0.74 6.51 -12.17
C ARG A 121 -0.20 5.32 -12.07
N PHE A 122 -0.93 5.23 -10.96
CA PHE A 122 -1.97 4.24 -10.72
C PHE A 122 -3.24 4.96 -10.30
N ALA A 123 -4.39 4.45 -10.73
CA ALA A 123 -5.69 4.96 -10.32
C ALA A 123 -6.59 3.78 -9.95
N TYR A 124 -7.50 4.01 -9.00
CA TYR A 124 -8.50 3.01 -8.66
C TYR A 124 -9.59 2.99 -9.74
N HIS A 125 -9.76 1.85 -10.41
CA HIS A 125 -10.73 1.69 -11.51
C HIS A 125 -12.06 1.07 -11.07
N GLY A 126 -12.39 1.15 -9.77
CA GLY A 126 -13.60 0.55 -9.21
C GLY A 126 -13.43 -0.91 -8.77
N PRO A 127 -14.46 -1.50 -8.14
CA PRO A 127 -14.45 -2.91 -7.76
C PRO A 127 -14.34 -3.80 -9.01
N TYR A 128 -13.81 -5.01 -8.83
CA TYR A 128 -13.42 -6.02 -9.83
C TYR A 128 -14.58 -6.58 -10.69
N GLN A 129 -15.51 -5.75 -11.16
CA GLN A 129 -16.79 -6.15 -11.73
C GLN A 129 -16.93 -5.91 -13.24
N ASP A 130 -16.16 -4.99 -13.84
CA ASP A 130 -16.23 -4.77 -15.29
C ASP A 130 -15.09 -5.51 -16.03
N ARG A 131 -15.22 -6.84 -16.10
CA ARG A 131 -14.28 -7.74 -16.81
C ARG A 131 -14.46 -7.73 -18.34
N ASN A 132 -15.18 -6.74 -18.88
CA ASN A 132 -15.52 -6.70 -20.29
C ASN A 132 -14.35 -6.32 -21.20
N GLN A 133 -13.17 -5.99 -20.68
CA GLN A 133 -11.96 -5.92 -21.49
C GLN A 133 -10.77 -6.55 -20.74
N HIS A 134 -10.29 -7.68 -21.24
CA HIS A 134 -9.11 -8.34 -20.71
C HIS A 134 -7.87 -7.49 -21.04
N GLN A 135 -7.37 -6.68 -20.09
CA GLN A 135 -6.31 -5.70 -20.35
C GLN A 135 -5.05 -6.27 -21.01
N MET A 136 -4.68 -7.52 -20.72
CA MET A 136 -3.49 -8.15 -21.32
C MET A 136 -3.71 -8.67 -22.75
N SER A 137 -4.96 -8.88 -23.18
CA SER A 137 -5.27 -9.46 -24.50
C SER A 137 -6.17 -8.59 -25.36
N GLY A 138 -6.68 -7.49 -24.82
CA GLY A 138 -7.67 -6.62 -25.47
C GLY A 138 -9.03 -7.28 -25.71
N ARG A 139 -9.20 -8.57 -25.33
CA ARG A 139 -10.42 -9.32 -25.62
C ARG A 139 -11.59 -8.76 -24.81
N VAL A 140 -12.64 -8.41 -25.51
CA VAL A 140 -13.96 -8.13 -24.96
C VAL A 140 -14.75 -9.44 -25.00
N ARG A 141 -15.40 -9.80 -23.88
CA ARG A 141 -16.32 -10.95 -23.83
C ARG A 141 -17.75 -10.49 -24.07
#